data_AF-A0A813K5N4-F1
#
_entry.id   AF-A0A813K5N4-F1
#
_cell.length_a   1.000
_cell.length_b   1.000
_cell.length_c   1.000
_cell.angle_alpha   90.00
_cell.angle_beta   90.00
_cell.angle_gamma   90.00
#
_symmetry.space_group_name_H-M   'P 1'
#
loop_
_entity.id
_entity.type
_entity.pdbx_description
1 polymer ?
#
loop_
_entity_poly.entity_id
_entity_poly.type
_entity_poly.pdbx_seq_one_letter_code
_entity_poly.pdbx_strand_id
1 'polypeptide(L)'
;ANSFELFGYDLLLDTRMKVWLIEVNASPSMGQEHLLDEQVKQPLISDTIDLVDPMQFDRRKLAEVLHRRVERKAATGATGGRQQLDVDLHAILKGQAPRKYGEMPRRLGNYDRIAPGEMWDSMVRNRGLLFNKTVPTTFAPTGP
;
A
#
# COMPACT_ATOMS: atom_id res chain seq x y z
N ALA A 1 -7.37 -0.84 2.89
CA ALA A 1 -6.62 0.07 2.01
C ALA A 1 -6.34 -0.70 0.72
N ASN A 2 -6.73 -0.15 -0.43
CA ASN A 2 -6.62 -0.80 -1.75
C ASN A 2 -5.80 0.10 -2.68
N SER A 3 -4.57 0.39 -2.27
CA SER A 3 -3.67 1.32 -2.94
C SER A 3 -2.27 0.74 -2.92
N PHE A 4 -1.46 1.11 -3.90
CA PHE A 4 -0.03 0.82 -3.94
C PHE A 4 0.71 2.10 -4.29
N GLU A 5 2.01 2.13 -4.01
CA GLU A 5 2.88 3.26 -4.30
C GLU A 5 4.26 2.73 -4.70
N LEU A 6 4.89 3.40 -5.66
CA LEU A 6 6.24 3.08 -6.13
C LEU A 6 7.17 4.21 -5.68
N PHE A 7 8.09 3.88 -4.78
CA PHE A 7 9.07 4.82 -4.26
C PHE A 7 10.41 4.73 -5.00
N GLY A 8 11.06 5.87 -5.22
CA GLY A 8 12.46 5.95 -5.59
C GLY A 8 13.32 6.22 -4.35
N TYR A 9 14.36 5.41 -4.13
CA TYR A 9 15.28 5.58 -3.01
C TYR A 9 16.64 6.03 -3.53
N ASP A 10 17.10 7.18 -3.04
CA ASP A 10 18.41 7.71 -3.38
C ASP A 10 19.41 7.28 -2.30
N LEU A 11 20.35 6.43 -2.69
CA LEU A 11 21.29 5.79 -1.80
C LEU A 11 22.73 6.21 -2.13
N LEU A 12 23.51 6.51 -1.10
CA LEU A 12 24.93 6.79 -1.21
C LEU A 12 25.75 5.66 -0.57
N LEU A 13 26.72 5.13 -1.32
CA LEU A 13 27.69 4.14 -0.82
C LEU A 13 28.99 4.85 -0.41
N ASP A 14 29.43 4.63 0.82
CA ASP A 14 30.74 5.12 1.27
C ASP A 14 31.89 4.14 0.94
N THR A 15 33.13 4.56 1.21
CA THR A 15 34.33 3.75 0.96
C THR A 15 34.40 2.46 1.78
N ARG A 16 33.54 2.29 2.77
CA ARG A 16 33.42 1.10 3.62
C ARG A 16 32.21 0.23 3.23
N MET A 17 31.60 0.48 2.07
CA MET A 17 30.38 -0.20 1.60
C MET A 17 29.18 -0.01 2.55
N LYS A 18 29.17 1.04 3.38
CA LYS A 18 28.00 1.39 4.15
C LYS A 18 27.04 2.19 3.27
N VAL A 19 25.79 1.74 3.25
CA VAL A 19 24.69 2.40 2.54
C VAL A 19 24.11 3.51 3.43
N TRP A 20 23.98 4.70 2.86
CA TRP A 20 23.35 5.84 3.49
C TRP A 20 22.13 6.25 2.67
N LEU A 21 20.96 6.33 3.31
CA LEU A 21 19.75 6.86 2.68
C LEU A 21 19.85 8.38 2.61
N ILE A 22 19.67 8.94 1.42
CA ILE A 22 19.67 10.38 1.18
C ILE A 22 18.25 10.92 1.20
N GLU A 23 17.40 10.38 0.32
CA GLU A 23 15.99 10.76 0.24
C GLU A 23 15.10 9.62 -0.25
N VAL A 24 13.79 9.81 -0.07
CA VAL A 24 12.75 8.91 -0.56
C VAL A 24 11.76 9.74 -1.37
N ASN A 25 11.64 9.39 -2.65
CA ASN A 25 10.78 10.06 -3.61
C ASN A 25 9.48 9.28 -3.79
N ALA A 26 8.34 9.92 -3.48
CA ALA A 26 7.00 9.37 -3.73
C ALA A 26 6.60 9.39 -5.22
N SER A 27 7.31 10.16 -6.04
CA SER A 27 7.06 10.30 -7.47
C SER A 27 8.39 10.25 -8.25
N PRO A 28 9.05 9.09 -8.32
CA PRO A 28 10.28 8.95 -9.10
C PRO A 28 10.05 9.23 -10.59
N SER A 29 11.05 9.78 -11.28
CA SER A 29 10.95 10.09 -12.71
C SER A 29 10.85 8.83 -13.57
N MET A 30 9.80 8.77 -14.39
CA MET A 30 9.56 7.69 -15.35
C MET A 30 9.82 8.09 -16.81
N GLY A 31 10.43 9.27 -17.03
CA GLY A 31 10.88 9.69 -18.36
C GLY A 31 11.95 8.74 -18.91
N GLN A 32 11.92 8.50 -20.22
CA GLN A 32 12.88 7.65 -20.93
C GLN A 32 13.65 8.51 -21.92
N GLU A 33 14.77 9.08 -21.47
CA GLU A 33 15.62 9.94 -22.29
C GLU A 33 16.84 9.18 -22.85
N HIS A 34 17.16 8.04 -22.23
CA HIS A 34 18.27 7.18 -22.63
C HIS A 34 17.84 5.70 -22.76
N LEU A 35 18.59 4.93 -23.54
CA LEU A 35 18.35 3.48 -23.70
C LEU A 35 18.39 2.72 -22.37
N LEU A 36 19.24 3.15 -21.43
CA LEU A 36 19.30 2.56 -20.09
C LEU A 36 18.02 2.81 -19.30
N ASP A 37 17.40 3.99 -19.42
CA ASP A 37 16.11 4.25 -18.79
C ASP A 37 15.05 3.29 -19.30
N GLU A 38 15.04 3.02 -20.60
CA GLU A 38 14.10 2.08 -21.21
C GLU A 38 14.30 0.66 -20.65
N GLN A 39 15.56 0.20 -20.64
CA GLN A 39 15.92 -1.14 -20.19
C GLN A 39 15.61 -1.40 -18.70
N VAL A 40 15.60 -0.36 -17.87
CA VAL A 40 15.31 -0.50 -16.43
C VAL A 40 13.85 -0.18 -16.12
N LYS A 41 13.31 0.92 -16.65
CA LYS A 41 11.99 1.44 -16.26
C LYS A 41 10.84 0.67 -16.92
N GLN A 42 10.99 0.18 -18.16
CA GLN A 42 9.92 -0.63 -18.76
C GLN A 42 9.68 -1.94 -18.00
N PRO A 43 10.72 -2.76 -17.69
CA PRO A 43 10.52 -3.96 -16.88
C PRO A 43 10.00 -3.63 -15.49
N LEU A 44 10.50 -2.56 -14.84
CA LEU A 44 10.01 -2.12 -13.54
C LEU A 44 8.50 -1.88 -13.54
N ILE A 45 7.98 -1.13 -14.52
CA ILE A 45 6.54 -0.83 -14.63
C ILE A 45 5.74 -2.11 -14.92
N SER A 46 6.23 -2.95 -15.83
CA SER A 46 5.59 -4.23 -16.16
C SER A 46 5.48 -5.13 -14.93
N ASP A 47 6.60 -5.33 -14.23
CA ASP A 47 6.67 -6.15 -13.02
C ASP A 47 5.82 -5.54 -11.89
N THR A 48 5.73 -4.20 -11.79
CA THR A 48 4.85 -3.52 -10.82
C THR A 48 3.39 -3.85 -11.07
N ILE A 49 2.91 -3.77 -12.32
CA ILE A 49 1.52 -4.07 -12.68
C ILE A 49 1.19 -5.53 -12.35
N ASP A 50 2.12 -6.44 -12.67
CA ASP A 50 2.01 -7.87 -12.38
C ASP A 50 1.98 -8.15 -10.86
N LEU A 51 2.80 -7.43 -10.09
CA LEU A 51 2.88 -7.54 -8.63
C LEU A 51 1.59 -7.04 -7.95
N VAL A 52 1.05 -5.92 -8.44
CA VAL A 52 -0.20 -5.34 -7.94
C VAL A 52 -1.39 -6.23 -8.28
N ASP A 53 -1.39 -6.86 -9.46
CA ASP A 53 -2.47 -7.71 -10.00
C ASP A 53 -3.84 -7.02 -9.84
N PRO A 54 -4.07 -5.87 -10.52
CA PRO A 54 -5.29 -5.10 -10.34
C PRO A 54 -6.50 -5.92 -10.76
N MET A 55 -7.39 -6.18 -9.81
CA MET A 55 -8.57 -6.98 -10.03
C MET A 55 -9.48 -6.36 -11.09
N GLN A 56 -9.96 -7.20 -12.00
CA GLN A 56 -11.03 -6.79 -12.89
C GLN A 56 -12.33 -6.66 -12.11
N PHE A 57 -13.12 -5.64 -12.44
CA PHE A 57 -14.44 -5.45 -11.87
C PHE A 57 -15.47 -5.06 -12.93
N ASP A 58 -16.73 -5.42 -12.70
CA ASP A 58 -17.85 -5.03 -13.54
C ASP A 58 -18.29 -3.61 -13.19
N ARG A 59 -17.98 -2.66 -14.08
CA ARG A 59 -18.34 -1.25 -13.94
C ARG A 59 -19.85 -1.03 -13.90
N ARG A 60 -20.64 -1.82 -14.63
CA ARG A 60 -22.12 -1.70 -14.65
C ARG A 60 -22.69 -2.15 -13.31
N LYS A 61 -22.24 -3.30 -12.80
CA LYS A 61 -22.65 -3.78 -11.48
C LYS A 61 -22.22 -2.84 -10.36
N LEU A 62 -21.03 -2.27 -10.45
CA LEU A 62 -20.60 -1.24 -9.50
C LEU A 62 -21.54 -0.03 -9.51
N ALA A 63 -21.89 0.49 -10.68
CA ALA A 63 -22.84 1.60 -10.81
C ALA A 63 -24.22 1.24 -10.23
N GLU A 64 -24.77 0.08 -10.58
CA GLU A 64 -26.05 -0.42 -10.06
C GLU A 64 -26.05 -0.46 -8.51
N VAL A 65 -24.99 -1.01 -7.91
CA VAL A 65 -24.84 -1.12 -6.45
C VAL A 65 -24.74 0.27 -5.81
N LEU A 66 -23.98 1.18 -6.40
CA LEU A 66 -23.82 2.55 -5.91
C LEU A 66 -25.15 3.31 -5.95
N HIS A 67 -25.88 3.26 -7.07
CA HIS A 67 -27.21 3.87 -7.21
C HIS A 67 -28.17 3.37 -6.14
N ARG A 68 -28.30 2.04 -6.00
CA ARG A 68 -29.17 1.43 -4.98
C ARG A 68 -28.81 1.84 -3.55
N ARG A 69 -27.52 2.02 -3.24
CA ARG A 69 -27.06 2.43 -1.90
C ARG A 69 -27.34 3.89 -1.61
N VAL A 70 -27.23 4.76 -2.60
CA VAL A 70 -27.60 6.18 -2.47
C VAL A 70 -29.10 6.29 -2.16
N GLU A 71 -29.95 5.59 -2.90
CA GLU A 71 -31.40 5.57 -2.68
C GLU A 71 -31.79 5.01 -1.31
N ARG A 72 -31.18 3.89 -0.87
CA ARG A 72 -31.47 3.30 0.45
C ARG A 72 -30.98 4.16 1.62
N LYS A 73 -29.85 4.85 1.48
CA LYS A 73 -29.37 5.80 2.50
C LYS A 73 -30.34 6.96 2.70
N ALA A 74 -31.01 7.40 1.63
CA ALA A 74 -32.04 8.43 1.72
C ALA A 74 -33.33 7.93 2.40
N ALA A 75 -33.64 6.64 2.30
CA ALA A 75 -34.90 6.06 2.78
C ALA A 75 -34.85 5.51 4.21
N THR A 76 -33.71 4.99 4.70
CA THR A 76 -33.63 4.28 5.99
C THR A 76 -32.26 4.45 6.64
N GLY A 77 -32.21 4.89 7.89
CA GLY A 77 -30.99 4.91 8.71
C GLY A 77 -30.40 3.50 8.81
N ALA A 78 -29.20 3.31 8.26
CA ALA A 78 -28.69 2.03 7.83
C ALA A 78 -28.38 1.02 8.95
N THR A 79 -29.22 0.00 9.11
CA THR A 79 -28.95 -1.19 9.94
C THR A 79 -29.30 -2.46 9.15
N GLY A 80 -28.27 -3.23 8.77
CA GLY A 80 -28.43 -4.50 8.03
C GLY A 80 -27.68 -4.58 6.70
N GLY A 81 -26.40 -4.22 6.65
CA GLY A 81 -25.66 -4.04 5.40
C GLY A 81 -24.66 -5.14 5.01
N ARG A 82 -24.30 -6.06 5.91
CA ARG A 82 -23.08 -6.88 5.73
C ARG A 82 -23.26 -8.04 4.72
N GLN A 83 -24.35 -8.81 4.84
CA GLN A 83 -24.62 -9.92 3.90
C GLN A 83 -24.89 -9.41 2.48
N GLN A 84 -25.63 -8.31 2.33
CA GLN A 84 -25.85 -7.70 1.02
C GLN A 84 -24.55 -7.15 0.42
N LEU A 85 -23.64 -6.62 1.25
CA LEU A 85 -22.35 -6.11 0.80
C LEU A 85 -21.46 -7.22 0.23
N ASP A 86 -21.43 -8.39 0.86
CA ASP A 86 -20.66 -9.54 0.36
C ASP A 86 -21.20 -10.02 -1.00
N VAL A 87 -22.53 -10.10 -1.16
CA VAL A 87 -23.18 -10.45 -2.44
C VAL A 87 -22.84 -9.41 -3.52
N ASP A 88 -22.92 -8.13 -3.19
CA ASP A 88 -22.60 -7.04 -4.12
C ASP A 88 -21.13 -7.10 -4.57
N LEU A 89 -20.21 -7.30 -3.64
CA LEU A 89 -18.78 -7.41 -3.92
C LEU A 89 -18.48 -8.63 -4.78
N HIS A 90 -19.11 -9.78 -4.49
CA HIS A 90 -18.96 -10.98 -5.32
C HIS A 90 -19.41 -10.73 -6.77
N ALA A 91 -20.53 -10.03 -6.97
CA ALA A 91 -21.00 -9.66 -8.30
C ALA A 91 -20.08 -8.66 -9.01
N ILE A 92 -19.62 -7.62 -8.30
CA ILE A 92 -18.72 -6.59 -8.85
C ILE A 92 -17.37 -7.21 -9.25
N LEU A 93 -16.80 -8.06 -8.40
CA LEU A 93 -15.47 -8.65 -8.59
C LEU A 93 -15.50 -9.98 -9.34
N LYS A 94 -16.64 -10.35 -9.93
CA LYS A 94 -16.82 -11.61 -10.69
C LYS A 94 -16.35 -12.84 -9.91
N GLY A 95 -16.64 -12.87 -8.62
CA GLY A 95 -16.26 -13.95 -7.70
C GLY A 95 -14.78 -13.97 -7.29
N GLN A 96 -13.96 -13.02 -7.75
CA GLN A 96 -12.60 -12.87 -7.27
C GLN A 96 -12.59 -12.13 -5.92
N ALA A 97 -11.58 -12.42 -5.09
CA ALA A 97 -11.35 -11.73 -3.84
C ALA A 97 -10.00 -10.97 -3.89
N PRO A 98 -9.91 -9.78 -3.26
CA PRO A 98 -8.64 -9.10 -3.11
C PRO A 98 -7.62 -9.96 -2.37
N ARG A 99 -6.37 -9.88 -2.81
CA ARG A 99 -5.23 -10.52 -2.13
C ARG A 99 -5.17 -10.04 -0.68
N LYS A 100 -5.03 -10.97 0.27
CA LYS A 100 -4.95 -10.63 1.70
C LYS A 100 -3.55 -10.15 2.05
N TYR A 101 -3.44 -9.45 3.18
CA TYR A 101 -2.15 -9.04 3.71
C TYR A 101 -1.23 -10.26 3.94
N GLY A 102 0.00 -10.17 3.43
CA GLY A 102 1.00 -11.24 3.53
C GLY A 102 0.91 -12.34 2.46
N GLU A 103 -0.20 -12.42 1.70
CA GLU A 103 -0.29 -13.35 0.58
C GLU A 103 0.67 -12.94 -0.55
N MET A 104 1.40 -13.94 -1.06
CA MET A 104 2.36 -13.73 -2.14
C MET A 104 1.61 -13.42 -3.44
N PRO A 105 2.11 -12.45 -4.23
CA PRO A 105 1.58 -12.21 -5.56
C PRO A 105 1.90 -13.40 -6.47
N ARG A 106 1.07 -13.61 -7.49
CA ARG A 106 1.23 -14.72 -8.45
C ARG A 106 2.51 -14.59 -9.27
N ARG A 107 2.89 -13.35 -9.59
CA ARG A 107 4.11 -13.00 -10.29
C ARG A 107 4.81 -11.88 -9.51
N LEU A 108 6.09 -12.09 -9.21
CA LEU A 108 6.95 -11.08 -8.59
C LEU A 108 7.74 -10.28 -9.62
N GLY A 109 7.99 -10.85 -10.80
CA GLY A 109 8.98 -10.31 -11.72
C GLY A 109 10.35 -10.28 -11.04
N ASN A 110 11.07 -9.17 -11.15
CA ASN A 110 12.36 -8.95 -10.49
C ASN A 110 12.26 -8.37 -9.07
N TYR A 111 11.07 -8.35 -8.45
CA TYR A 111 10.90 -7.90 -7.08
C TYR A 111 11.24 -8.98 -6.05
N ASP A 112 11.87 -8.56 -4.96
CA ASP A 112 12.02 -9.36 -3.75
C ASP A 112 11.14 -8.84 -2.61
N ARG A 113 10.43 -9.75 -1.93
CA ARG A 113 9.62 -9.39 -0.77
C ARG A 113 10.50 -9.23 0.47
N ILE A 114 10.77 -7.99 0.84
CA ILE A 114 11.50 -7.65 2.07
C ILE A 114 10.62 -7.59 3.33
N ALA A 115 9.30 -7.45 3.17
CA ALA A 115 8.34 -7.45 4.27
C ALA A 115 6.96 -8.01 3.84
N PRO A 116 6.21 -8.70 4.73
CA PRO A 116 6.64 -9.11 6.07
C PRO A 116 7.77 -10.15 6.03
N GLY A 117 8.63 -10.14 7.06
CA GLY A 117 9.85 -10.95 7.17
C GLY A 117 10.57 -10.71 8.51
N GLU A 118 11.64 -11.45 8.81
CA GLU A 118 12.28 -11.44 10.14
C GLU A 118 12.71 -10.04 10.62
N MET A 119 13.29 -9.24 9.71
CA MET A 119 13.70 -7.87 9.99
C MET A 119 12.48 -6.98 10.27
N TRP A 120 11.42 -7.10 9.48
CA TRP A 120 10.17 -6.38 9.68
C TRP A 120 9.52 -6.74 11.01
N ASP A 121 9.43 -8.02 11.36
CA ASP A 121 8.83 -8.46 12.61
C ASP A 121 9.62 -7.91 13.81
N SER A 122 10.95 -7.87 13.71
CA SER A 122 11.82 -7.24 14.70
C SER A 122 11.57 -5.74 14.83
N MET A 123 11.40 -5.03 13.72
CA MET A 123 11.09 -3.61 13.71
C MET A 123 9.69 -3.32 14.29
N VAL A 124 8.68 -4.10 13.92
CA VAL A 124 7.29 -3.94 14.40
C VAL A 124 7.18 -4.21 15.90
N ARG A 125 7.85 -5.24 16.43
CA ARG A 125 7.93 -5.50 17.87
C ARG A 125 8.45 -4.29 18.65
N ASN A 126 9.40 -3.57 18.07
CA ASN A 126 10.01 -2.39 18.68
C ASN A 126 9.33 -1.06 18.32
N ARG A 127 8.30 -1.08 17.47
CA ARG A 127 7.60 0.12 17.00
C ARG A 127 7.00 0.94 18.15
N GLY A 128 6.47 0.29 19.19
CA GLY A 128 5.96 0.98 20.39
C GLY A 128 7.03 1.80 21.11
N LEU A 129 8.28 1.34 21.12
CA LEU A 129 9.41 2.03 21.76
C LEU A 129 9.91 3.23 20.95
N LEU A 130 9.76 3.18 19.63
CA LEU A 130 10.19 4.25 18.72
C LEU A 130 9.19 5.42 18.67
N PHE A 131 7.90 5.15 18.81
CA PHE A 131 6.85 6.15 18.59
C PHE A 131 6.00 6.50 19.84
N ASN A 132 6.11 5.76 20.96
CA ASN A 132 5.49 6.15 22.25
C ASN A 132 6.50 6.69 23.27
N LYS A 133 7.41 7.58 22.86
CA LYS A 133 8.05 8.46 23.85
C LYS A 133 7.03 9.52 24.26
N THR A 134 6.27 9.26 25.33
CA THR A 134 5.60 10.32 26.07
C THR A 134 6.66 11.33 26.49
N VAL A 135 6.58 12.55 25.98
CA VAL A 135 7.39 13.67 26.48
C VAL A 135 7.10 13.79 27.97
N PRO A 136 8.09 13.75 28.88
CA PRO A 136 7.82 13.95 30.30
C PRO A 136 7.36 15.39 30.49
N THR A 137 6.08 15.60 30.71
CA THR A 137 5.55 16.88 31.19
C THR A 137 5.90 17.01 32.67
N THR A 138 7.14 17.38 32.97
CA THR A 138 7.53 17.86 34.30
C THR A 138 8.23 19.19 34.14
N PHE A 139 7.45 20.24 33.91
CA PHE A 139 7.80 21.55 34.49
C PHE A 139 7.35 21.50 35.95
N ALA A 140 8.26 21.14 36.84
CA ALA A 140 8.09 21.44 38.25
C ALA A 140 8.18 22.97 38.41
N PRO A 141 7.22 23.64 39.06
CA PRO A 141 7.38 25.04 39.40
C PRO A 141 8.43 25.15 40.50
N THR A 142 9.63 25.58 40.14
CA THR A 142 10.58 26.14 41.10
C THR A 142 10.13 27.55 41.42
N GLY A 143 9.43 27.71 42.54
CA GLY A 143 9.27 28.98 43.22
C GLY A 143 9.77 28.83 44.67
N PRO A 144 10.43 29.85 45.22
CA PRO A 144 10.88 29.87 46.62
C PRO A 144 9.71 29.84 47.61
#